data_AF-A0AAE5LT27-F1
#
_entry.id   AF-A0AAE5LT27-F1
#
_cell.length_a   1.000
_cell.length_b   1.000
_cell.length_c   1.000
_cell.angle_alpha   90.00
_cell.angle_beta   90.00
_cell.angle_gamma   90.00
#
_symmetry.space_group_name_H-M   'P 1'
#
loop_
_entity.id
_entity.type
_entity.pdbx_description
1 polymer ?
#
loop_
_entity_poly.entity_id
_entity_poly.type
_entity_poly.pdbx_seq_one_letter_code
_entity_poly.pdbx_strand_id
1 'polypeptide(L)'
;MLKELSKKAMERKENRWIELTSLIVNEIELENDMAYCRLEDYKSGIAFDEDDDSKILYGFSEEEIWDKLFLITDTVDYETLEEEFLNCRWCNWENALVFELKNGNKFMALRL
;
A
#
# COMPACT_ATOMS: atom_id res chain seq x y z
N MET A 1 -8.66 -13.86 28.06
CA MET A 1 -8.19 -14.58 26.86
C MET A 1 -8.79 -14.03 25.55
N LEU A 2 -10.06 -14.23 25.19
CA LEU A 2 -10.62 -13.71 23.91
C LEU A 2 -10.57 -12.17 23.78
N LYS A 3 -10.96 -11.44 24.84
CA LYS A 3 -10.89 -9.96 24.85
C LYS A 3 -9.45 -9.44 24.72
N GLU A 4 -8.48 -10.13 25.31
CA GLU A 4 -7.06 -9.76 25.23
C GLU A 4 -6.46 -10.07 23.87
N LEU A 5 -6.84 -11.21 23.26
CA LEU A 5 -6.44 -11.55 21.88
C LEU A 5 -7.00 -10.55 20.88
N SER A 6 -8.27 -10.16 21.04
CA SER A 6 -8.89 -9.10 20.23
C SER A 6 -8.15 -7.78 20.37
N LYS A 7 -7.82 -7.35 21.59
CA LYS A 7 -7.06 -6.12 21.83
C LYS A 7 -5.67 -6.16 21.18
N LYS A 8 -4.93 -7.26 21.36
CA LYS A 8 -3.61 -7.46 20.74
C LYS A 8 -3.66 -7.51 19.21
N ALA A 9 -4.77 -7.93 18.63
CA ALA A 9 -4.96 -7.92 17.18
C ALA A 9 -5.21 -6.49 16.67
N MET A 10 -6.04 -5.72 17.38
CA MET A 10 -6.27 -4.30 17.09
C MET A 10 -4.99 -3.48 17.17
N GLU A 11 -4.24 -3.58 18.26
CA GLU A 11 -2.95 -2.88 18.44
C GLU A 11 -1.94 -3.25 17.33
N ARG A 12 -1.96 -4.51 16.86
CA ARG A 12 -1.11 -4.93 15.74
C ARG A 12 -1.54 -4.32 14.42
N LYS A 13 -2.84 -4.30 14.11
CA LYS A 13 -3.36 -3.64 12.91
C LYS A 13 -2.98 -2.17 12.92
N GLU A 14 -3.21 -1.48 14.03
CA GLU A 14 -2.90 -0.05 14.20
C GLU A 14 -1.42 0.25 13.97
N ASN A 15 -0.51 -0.52 14.58
CA ASN A 15 0.93 -0.35 14.34
C ASN A 15 1.32 -0.54 12.87
N ARG A 16 0.68 -1.49 12.18
CA ARG A 16 0.93 -1.76 10.76
C ARG A 16 0.32 -0.70 9.86
N TRP A 17 -0.83 -0.18 10.23
CA TRP A 17 -1.44 0.94 9.54
C TRP A 17 -0.53 2.17 9.60
N ILE A 18 0.01 2.47 10.79
CA ILE A 18 1.00 3.53 10.99
C ILE A 18 2.24 3.31 10.10
N GLU A 19 2.73 2.08 9.94
CA GLU A 19 3.86 1.79 9.05
C GLU A 19 3.57 2.17 7.58
N LEU A 20 2.39 1.80 7.06
CA LEU A 20 1.98 2.16 5.69
C LEU A 20 1.80 3.67 5.53
N THR A 21 1.05 4.31 6.43
CA THR A 21 0.75 5.73 6.31
C THR A 21 1.97 6.60 6.54
N SER A 22 2.86 6.22 7.48
CA SER A 22 4.13 6.92 7.69
C SER A 22 5.04 6.82 6.47
N LEU A 23 5.04 5.69 5.75
CA LEU A 23 5.76 5.60 4.47
C LEU A 23 5.23 6.68 3.52
N ILE A 24 3.93 6.68 3.25
CA ILE A 24 3.31 7.57 2.25
C ILE A 24 3.53 9.04 2.60
N VAL A 25 3.23 9.44 3.85
CA VAL A 25 3.41 10.82 4.31
C VAL A 25 4.87 11.25 4.25
N ASN A 26 5.82 10.38 4.61
CA ASN A 26 7.23 10.72 4.50
C ASN A 26 7.68 10.92 3.05
N GLU A 27 7.20 10.12 2.10
CA GLU A 27 7.54 10.33 0.69
C GLU A 27 6.95 11.64 0.15
N ILE A 28 5.72 11.98 0.52
CA ILE A 28 5.08 13.26 0.18
C ILE A 28 5.90 14.44 0.73
N GLU A 29 6.26 14.43 2.01
CA GLU A 29 7.02 15.50 2.66
C GLU A 29 8.44 15.65 2.10
N LEU A 30 9.01 14.58 1.55
CA LEU A 30 10.31 14.59 0.88
C LEU A 30 10.23 14.92 -0.61
N GLU A 31 9.03 15.19 -1.13
CA GLU A 31 8.78 15.45 -2.56
C GLU A 31 9.24 14.29 -3.46
N ASN A 32 9.14 13.05 -2.96
CA ASN A 32 9.45 11.84 -3.72
C ASN A 32 8.23 11.31 -4.48
N ASP A 33 8.49 10.73 -5.64
CA ASP A 33 7.47 10.01 -6.40
C ASP A 33 7.17 8.64 -5.78
N MET A 34 5.93 8.17 -5.95
CA MET A 34 5.54 6.81 -5.54
C MET A 34 4.90 6.05 -6.69
N ALA A 35 5.01 4.73 -6.64
CA ALA A 35 4.27 3.86 -7.53
C ALA A 35 3.56 2.74 -6.78
N TYR A 36 2.44 2.29 -7.33
CA TYR A 36 1.66 1.19 -6.80
C TYR A 36 1.38 0.14 -7.86
N CYS A 37 1.43 -1.14 -7.48
CA CYS A 37 1.02 -2.24 -8.34
C CYS A 37 0.45 -3.39 -7.49
N ARG A 38 -0.28 -4.32 -8.12
CA ARG A 38 -0.64 -5.56 -7.44
C ARG A 38 0.60 -6.43 -7.28
N LEU A 39 0.70 -7.12 -6.15
CA LEU A 39 1.85 -7.99 -5.87
C LEU A 39 1.98 -9.13 -6.90
N GLU A 40 0.85 -9.61 -7.44
CA GLU A 40 0.81 -10.64 -8.49
C GLU A 40 1.35 -10.13 -9.83
N ASP A 41 1.02 -8.90 -10.19
CA ASP A 41 1.52 -8.25 -11.41
C ASP A 41 3.03 -7.98 -11.31
N TYR A 42 3.47 -7.51 -10.14
CA TYR A 42 4.90 -7.34 -9.85
C TYR A 42 5.68 -8.65 -9.98
N LYS A 43 5.18 -9.74 -9.36
CA LYS A 43 5.84 -11.05 -9.36
C LYS A 43 5.91 -11.70 -10.73
N SER A 44 4.88 -11.48 -11.56
CA SER A 44 4.86 -12.01 -12.92
C SER A 44 5.71 -11.18 -13.88
N GLY A 45 6.08 -9.96 -13.49
CA GLY A 45 6.81 -9.01 -14.33
C GLY A 45 5.92 -8.21 -15.28
N ILE A 46 4.61 -8.52 -15.34
CA ILE A 46 3.66 -7.79 -16.22
C ILE A 46 3.49 -6.32 -15.79
N ALA A 47 3.82 -5.99 -14.53
CA ALA A 47 3.87 -4.61 -14.07
C ALA A 47 4.92 -3.74 -14.81
N PHE A 48 5.85 -4.37 -15.53
CA PHE A 48 6.93 -3.72 -16.26
C PHE A 48 6.84 -3.96 -17.77
N ASP A 49 5.67 -4.36 -18.25
CA ASP A 49 5.44 -4.52 -19.69
C ASP A 49 5.51 -3.14 -20.37
N GLU A 50 6.44 -2.98 -21.33
CA GLU A 50 6.62 -1.73 -22.06
C GLU A 50 5.42 -1.42 -22.98
N ASP A 51 4.63 -2.44 -23.33
CA ASP A 51 3.45 -2.31 -24.18
C ASP A 51 2.16 -2.02 -23.38
N ASP A 52 2.14 -2.24 -22.06
CA ASP A 52 0.99 -2.01 -21.16
C ASP A 52 1.44 -1.42 -19.80
N ASP A 53 1.48 -0.09 -19.72
CA ASP A 53 1.85 0.65 -18.50
C ASP A 53 0.71 0.76 -17.47
N SER A 54 -0.48 0.20 -17.76
CA SER A 54 -1.66 0.33 -16.89
C SER A 54 -1.55 -0.40 -15.54
N LYS A 55 -0.56 -1.29 -15.41
CA LYS A 55 -0.37 -2.18 -14.26
C LYS A 55 0.39 -1.52 -13.10
N ILE A 56 1.11 -0.46 -13.38
CA ILE A 56 1.83 0.34 -12.38
C ILE A 56 1.27 1.76 -12.36
N LEU A 57 0.83 2.20 -11.19
CA LEU A 57 0.19 3.50 -11.02
C LEU A 57 1.16 4.44 -10.33
N TYR A 58 1.68 5.40 -11.10
CA TYR A 58 2.59 6.44 -10.62
C TYR A 58 1.82 7.64 -10.07
N GLY A 59 2.32 8.18 -8.95
CA GLY A 59 1.90 9.47 -8.41
C GLY A 59 3.08 10.41 -8.24
N PHE A 60 2.97 11.61 -8.82
CA PHE A 60 4.03 12.64 -8.88
C PHE A 60 3.68 13.89 -8.04
N SER A 61 2.61 13.81 -7.27
CA SER A 61 2.16 14.85 -6.35
C SER A 61 1.38 14.21 -5.19
N GLU A 62 1.19 14.93 -4.09
CA GLU A 62 0.40 14.45 -2.95
C GLU A 62 -0.99 13.93 -3.37
N GLU A 63 -1.71 14.70 -4.19
CA GLU A 63 -3.05 14.33 -4.68
C GLU A 63 -2.98 13.02 -5.49
N GLU A 64 -2.04 12.91 -6.43
CA GLU A 64 -1.90 11.71 -7.24
C GLU A 64 -1.45 10.49 -6.42
N ILE A 65 -0.58 10.66 -5.43
CA ILE A 65 -0.09 9.58 -4.57
C ILE A 65 -1.25 8.93 -3.82
N TRP A 66 -2.16 9.75 -3.27
CA TRP A 66 -3.37 9.25 -2.62
C TRP A 66 -4.37 8.68 -3.63
N ASP A 67 -4.62 9.37 -4.74
CA ASP A 67 -5.56 8.92 -5.77
C ASP A 67 -5.16 7.58 -6.38
N LYS A 68 -3.87 7.36 -6.67
CA LYS A 68 -3.38 6.08 -7.20
C LYS A 68 -3.48 4.96 -6.18
N LEU A 69 -3.23 5.26 -4.91
CA LEU A 69 -3.40 4.29 -3.83
C LEU A 69 -4.87 3.86 -3.74
N PHE A 70 -5.80 4.80 -3.70
CA PHE A 70 -7.23 4.50 -3.65
C PHE A 70 -7.72 3.76 -4.89
N LEU A 71 -7.24 4.17 -6.07
CA LEU A 71 -7.56 3.53 -7.34
C LEU A 71 -7.11 2.06 -7.37
N ILE A 72 -5.89 1.75 -6.92
CA ILE A 72 -5.41 0.36 -6.97
C ILE A 72 -6.11 -0.55 -5.96
N THR A 73 -6.49 0.00 -4.80
CA THR A 73 -7.13 -0.75 -3.72
C THR A 73 -8.64 -0.89 -3.89
N ASP A 74 -9.24 -0.24 -4.90
CA ASP A 74 -10.68 -0.14 -5.08
C ASP A 74 -11.37 0.45 -3.84
N THR A 75 -10.74 1.49 -3.27
CA THR A 75 -11.27 2.26 -2.13
C THR A 75 -11.50 3.69 -2.57
N VAL A 76 -12.29 4.45 -1.82
CA VAL A 76 -12.68 5.82 -2.21
C VAL A 76 -11.99 6.91 -1.41
N ASP A 77 -11.51 6.59 -0.21
CA ASP A 77 -10.89 7.53 0.71
C ASP A 77 -10.03 6.80 1.75
N TYR A 78 -9.37 7.59 2.60
CA TYR A 78 -8.51 7.12 3.70
C TYR A 78 -9.26 6.23 4.70
N GLU A 79 -10.49 6.60 5.05
CA GLU A 79 -11.30 5.90 6.05
C GLU A 79 -11.67 4.50 5.56
N THR A 80 -12.12 4.39 4.31
CA THR A 80 -12.43 3.12 3.64
C THR A 80 -11.18 2.24 3.51
N LEU A 81 -10.04 2.83 3.17
CA LEU A 81 -8.78 2.10 3.08
C LEU A 81 -8.32 1.59 4.45
N GLU A 82 -8.40 2.42 5.50
CA GLU A 82 -8.08 2.01 6.87
C GLU A 82 -8.99 0.87 7.31
N GLU A 83 -10.30 0.96 7.01
CA GLU A 83 -11.24 -0.10 7.32
C GLU A 83 -10.84 -1.40 6.66
N GLU A 84 -10.53 -1.40 5.36
CA GLU A 84 -10.17 -2.60 4.60
C GLU A 84 -8.74 -3.10 4.83
N PHE A 85 -7.86 -2.29 5.40
CA PHE A 85 -6.48 -2.68 5.70
C PHE A 85 -6.42 -3.86 6.68
N LEU A 86 -5.57 -4.85 6.36
CA LEU A 86 -5.30 -6.01 7.20
C LEU A 86 -3.89 -5.97 7.82
N ASN A 87 -2.87 -5.77 6.99
CA ASN A 87 -1.48 -5.85 7.42
C ASN A 87 -0.51 -5.24 6.39
N CYS A 88 0.73 -4.98 6.80
CA CYS A 88 1.83 -4.65 5.88
C CYS A 88 3.16 -5.27 6.30
N ARG A 89 4.11 -5.26 5.36
CA ARG A 89 5.48 -5.70 5.59
C ARG A 89 6.44 -4.96 4.66
N TRP A 90 7.48 -4.40 5.27
CA TRP A 90 8.60 -3.83 4.53
C TRP A 90 9.43 -4.93 3.83
N CYS A 91 9.74 -4.71 2.56
CA CYS A 91 10.56 -5.57 1.72
C CYS A 91 11.87 -4.85 1.35
N ASN A 92 12.91 -5.06 2.18
CA ASN A 92 14.20 -4.38 2.06
C ASN A 92 14.85 -4.46 0.67
N TRP A 93 14.68 -5.58 -0.04
CA TRP A 93 15.40 -5.82 -1.30
C TRP A 93 14.77 -5.06 -2.47
N GLU A 94 13.49 -4.74 -2.36
CA GLU A 94 12.71 -4.04 -3.40
C GLU A 94 12.47 -2.57 -3.06
N ASN A 95 13.03 -2.08 -1.94
CA ASN A 95 12.75 -0.75 -1.38
C ASN A 95 11.24 -0.42 -1.35
N ALA A 96 10.42 -1.42 -1.01
CA ALA A 96 8.97 -1.38 -1.14
C ALA A 96 8.29 -1.88 0.12
N LEU A 97 7.04 -1.47 0.31
CA LEU A 97 6.16 -2.00 1.33
C LEU A 97 5.04 -2.80 0.67
N VAL A 98 4.88 -4.05 1.10
CA VAL A 98 3.77 -4.91 0.66
C VAL A 98 2.66 -4.80 1.70
N PHE A 99 1.45 -4.49 1.27
CA PHE A 99 0.28 -4.43 2.16
C PHE A 99 -0.86 -5.31 1.64
N GLU A 100 -1.71 -5.70 2.58
CA GLU A 100 -2.81 -6.65 2.37
C GLU A 100 -4.11 -6.06 2.90
N LEU A 101 -5.19 -6.26 2.15
CA LEU A 101 -6.55 -5.91 2.55
C LEU A 101 -7.29 -7.15 3.09
N LYS A 102 -8.42 -6.93 3.78
CA LYS A 102 -9.26 -8.00 4.36
C LYS A 102 -9.76 -9.01 3.33
N ASN A 103 -9.95 -8.58 2.09
CA ASN A 103 -10.34 -9.47 0.97
C ASN A 103 -9.21 -10.39 0.49
N GLY A 104 -7.99 -10.26 1.04
CA GLY A 104 -6.82 -11.08 0.72
C GLY A 104 -5.96 -10.52 -0.42
N ASN A 105 -6.40 -9.45 -1.08
CA ASN A 105 -5.63 -8.77 -2.13
C ASN A 105 -4.36 -8.16 -1.55
N LYS A 106 -3.28 -8.22 -2.32
CA LYS A 106 -1.96 -7.74 -1.92
C LYS A 106 -1.40 -6.78 -2.94
N PHE A 107 -0.81 -5.72 -2.43
CA PHE A 107 -0.32 -4.59 -3.22
C PHE A 107 1.09 -4.23 -2.79
N MET A 108 1.82 -3.59 -3.68
CA MET A 108 3.10 -2.97 -3.37
C MET A 108 2.97 -1.46 -3.43
N ALA A 109 3.55 -0.78 -2.45
CA ALA A 109 3.91 0.64 -2.51
C ALA A 109 5.43 0.73 -2.71
N LEU A 110 5.82 1.25 -3.87
CA LEU A 110 7.20 1.40 -4.35
C LEU A 110 7.65 2.84 -4.13
N ARG A 111 8.87 3.00 -3.61
CA ARG A 111 9.59 4.27 -3.62
C ARG A 111 10.38 4.38 -4.91
N LEU A 112 10.36 5.54 -5.56
CA LEU A 112 11.08 5.81 -6.80
C LEU A 112 12.28 6.74 -6.60
#